data_AF-A0A1E4UTZ9-F1
#
_entry.id   AF-A0A1E4UTZ9-F1
#
_cell.length_a   1.000
_cell.length_b   1.000
_cell.length_c   1.000
_cell.angle_alpha   90.00
_cell.angle_beta   90.00
_cell.angle_gamma   90.00
#
_symmetry.space_group_name_H-M   'P 1'
#
loop_
_entity.id
_entity.type
_entity.pdbx_description
1 polymer ?
#
loop_
_entity_poly.entity_id
_entity_poly.type
_entity_poly.pdbx_seq_one_letter_code
_entity_poly.pdbx_strand_id
1 'polypeptide(L)'
;MIDRYFAHLPAHDNHPGAAFSWSEDSQLNFTRGVEMAQAWLDDPNSGWLWTNLLLERQRLPPGPQRHAFELGFLSRIHQRLCSPLGGNHLARRTALRL
;
A
#
# COMPACT_ATOMS: atom_id res chain seq x y z
N MET A 1 25.97 -7.03 11.64
CA MET A 1 24.63 -6.52 11.99
C MET A 1 24.00 -6.12 10.65
N ILE A 2 22.90 -6.73 10.23
CA ILE A 2 22.24 -6.32 8.98
C ILE A 2 21.33 -5.16 9.36
N ASP A 3 21.61 -3.97 8.84
CA ASP A 3 20.73 -2.82 9.02
C ASP A 3 19.37 -3.15 8.41
N ARG A 4 18.30 -3.01 9.22
CA ARG A 4 16.93 -3.19 8.76
C ARG A 4 16.32 -1.83 8.54
N TYR A 5 15.86 -1.61 7.32
CA TYR A 5 15.06 -0.44 6.97
C TYR A 5 13.60 -0.74 7.23
N PHE A 6 12.83 0.28 7.62
CA PHE A 6 11.40 0.14 7.84
C PHE A 6 10.63 1.11 6.94
N ALA A 7 9.66 0.57 6.22
CA ALA A 7 8.66 1.36 5.51
C ALA A 7 7.39 1.46 6.35
N HIS A 8 6.90 2.68 6.57
CA HIS A 8 5.79 2.98 7.45
C HIS A 8 4.54 3.32 6.64
N LEU A 9 3.44 2.62 6.98
CA LEU A 9 2.09 2.91 6.53
C LEU A 9 1.38 3.73 7.61
N PRO A 10 0.95 4.96 7.32
CA PRO A 10 0.13 5.72 8.26
C PRO A 10 -1.26 5.08 8.38
N ALA A 11 -1.87 5.24 9.56
CA ALA A 11 -3.27 4.85 9.77
C ALA A 11 -4.20 5.62 8.81
N HIS A 12 -5.27 4.98 8.37
CA HIS A 12 -6.21 5.57 7.41
C HIS A 12 -7.58 4.91 7.49
N ASP A 13 -8.67 5.66 7.25
CA ASP A 13 -10.06 5.18 7.29
C ASP A 13 -10.42 4.37 8.55
N ASN A 14 -9.93 4.78 9.72
CA ASN A 14 -10.05 4.05 10.99
C ASN A 14 -9.42 2.64 11.00
N HIS A 15 -8.56 2.33 10.04
CA HIS A 15 -7.70 1.16 10.03
C HIS A 15 -6.31 1.52 10.57
N PRO A 16 -5.68 0.67 11.41
CA PRO A 16 -4.35 0.94 11.93
C PRO A 16 -3.30 1.08 10.83
N GLY A 17 -2.24 1.80 11.16
CA GLY A 17 -0.99 1.82 10.40
C GLY A 17 -0.17 0.54 10.62
N ALA A 18 0.93 0.41 9.89
CA ALA A 18 1.83 -0.73 9.97
C ALA A 18 3.26 -0.33 9.64
N ALA A 19 4.23 -1.15 10.03
CA ALA A 19 5.62 -1.01 9.62
C ALA A 19 6.10 -2.33 9.00
N PHE A 20 6.83 -2.23 7.89
CA PHE A 20 7.33 -3.38 7.14
C PHE A 20 8.85 -3.32 7.08
N SER A 21 9.52 -4.42 7.46
CA SER A 21 10.97 -4.52 7.41
C SER A 21 11.45 -4.82 6.00
N TRP A 22 12.50 -4.12 5.57
CA TRP A 22 13.13 -4.26 4.26
C TRP A 22 14.64 -4.45 4.37
N SER A 23 15.22 -5.07 3.34
CA SER A 23 16.67 -5.24 3.20
C SER A 23 17.40 -3.97 2.75
N GLU A 24 16.66 -2.98 2.24
CA GLU A 24 17.17 -1.70 1.74
C GLU A 24 16.16 -0.57 2.00
N ASP A 25 16.62 0.68 1.98
CA ASP A 25 15.73 1.84 2.17
C ASP A 25 14.72 1.92 1.02
N SER A 26 13.47 1.58 1.35
CA SER A 26 12.37 1.48 0.40
C SER A 26 11.19 2.39 0.77
N GLN A 27 11.34 3.27 1.76
CA GLN A 27 10.25 4.13 2.25
C GLN A 27 9.69 5.00 1.12
N LEU A 28 10.54 5.56 0.25
CA LEU A 28 10.10 6.40 -0.87
C LEU A 28 9.16 5.65 -1.82
N ASN A 29 9.57 4.46 -2.27
CA ASN A 29 8.78 3.67 -3.21
C ASN A 29 7.51 3.14 -2.56
N PHE A 30 7.58 2.76 -1.28
CA PHE A 30 6.41 2.40 -0.49
C PHE A 30 5.39 3.55 -0.40
N THR A 31 5.84 4.75 0.01
CA THR A 31 4.98 5.93 0.10
C THR A 31 4.36 6.27 -1.25
N ARG A 32 5.13 6.19 -2.35
CA ARG A 32 4.58 6.38 -3.71
C ARG A 32 3.45 5.41 -4.03
N GLY A 33 3.58 4.15 -3.60
CA GLY A 33 2.51 3.15 -3.74
C GLY A 33 1.25 3.56 -2.98
N VAL A 34 1.41 3.97 -1.72
CA VAL A 34 0.30 4.45 -0.86
C VAL A 34 -0.41 5.65 -1.49
N GLU A 35 0.35 6.65 -1.95
CA GLU A 35 -0.18 7.87 -2.55
C GLU A 35 -0.94 7.58 -3.85
N MET A 36 -0.45 6.67 -4.70
CA MET A 36 -1.12 6.31 -5.95
C MET A 36 -2.42 5.54 -5.72
N ALA A 37 -2.43 4.63 -4.74
CA ALA A 37 -3.67 3.98 -4.32
C ALA A 37 -4.67 5.00 -3.75
N GLN A 38 -4.19 5.96 -2.97
CA GLN A 38 -5.04 7.02 -2.41
C GLN A 38 -5.64 7.90 -3.51
N ALA A 39 -4.85 8.34 -4.49
CA ALA A 39 -5.34 9.12 -5.63
C ALA A 39 -6.43 8.37 -6.42
N TRP A 40 -6.30 7.05 -6.59
CA TRP A 40 -7.36 6.23 -7.20
C TRP A 40 -8.62 6.17 -6.32
N LEU A 41 -8.47 6.06 -4.99
CA LEU A 41 -9.59 6.03 -4.05
C LEU A 41 -10.36 7.34 -3.94
N ASP A 42 -9.72 8.46 -4.23
CA ASP A 42 -10.28 9.81 -4.11
C ASP A 42 -10.96 10.30 -5.40
N ASP A 43 -10.62 9.71 -6.55
CA ASP A 43 -11.23 10.05 -7.84
C ASP A 43 -12.21 8.96 -8.32
N PRO A 44 -13.53 9.23 -8.36
CA PRO A 44 -14.52 8.27 -8.85
C PRO A 44 -14.37 7.94 -10.35
N ASN A 45 -13.60 8.72 -11.12
CA ASN A 45 -13.35 8.52 -12.55
C ASN A 45 -11.97 7.93 -12.86
N SER A 46 -11.24 7.49 -11.84
CA SER A 46 -9.87 6.96 -11.95
C SER A 46 -9.75 5.64 -12.73
N GLY A 47 -10.89 5.02 -13.10
CA GLY A 47 -10.95 3.83 -13.91
C GLY A 47 -10.57 2.57 -13.15
N TRP A 48 -9.97 1.60 -13.85
CA TRP A 48 -9.68 0.28 -13.27
C TRP A 48 -8.45 0.33 -12.35
N LEU A 49 -8.61 -0.10 -11.10
CA LEU A 49 -7.56 -0.10 -10.07
C LEU A 49 -6.23 -0.69 -10.54
N TRP A 50 -6.28 -1.88 -11.16
CA TRP A 50 -5.08 -2.60 -11.57
C TRP A 50 -4.34 -1.95 -12.73
N THR A 51 -4.98 -1.09 -13.52
CA THR A 51 -4.30 -0.37 -14.60
C THR A 51 -3.30 0.62 -14.03
N ASN A 52 -3.68 1.36 -12.98
CA ASN A 52 -2.77 2.29 -12.30
C ASN A 52 -1.60 1.56 -11.64
N LEU A 53 -1.86 0.43 -10.98
CA LEU A 53 -0.80 -0.44 -10.45
C LEU A 53 0.12 -0.96 -11.56
N LEU A 54 -0.49 -1.46 -12.65
CA LEU A 54 0.06 -1.90 -13.93
C LEU A 54 1.17 -0.99 -14.46
N LEU A 55 0.77 0.25 -14.72
CA LEU A 55 1.57 1.24 -15.40
C LEU A 55 2.70 1.78 -14.52
N GLU A 56 2.43 2.02 -13.24
CA GLU A 56 3.43 2.57 -12.34
C GLU A 56 4.51 1.55 -11.96
N ARG A 57 4.14 0.27 -11.70
CA ARG A 57 5.14 -0.75 -11.33
C ARG A 57 6.17 -1.02 -12.43
N GLN A 58 5.79 -0.81 -13.69
CA GLN A 58 6.67 -0.98 -14.85
C GLN A 58 7.78 0.07 -14.89
N ARG A 59 7.60 1.22 -14.24
CA ARG A 59 8.60 2.30 -14.16
C ARG A 59 9.69 2.05 -13.12
N LEU A 60 9.50 1.06 -12.24
CA LEU A 60 10.45 0.70 -11.19
C LEU A 60 11.30 -0.50 -11.62
N PRO A 61 12.60 -0.56 -11.27
CA PRO A 61 13.41 -1.74 -11.54
C PRO A 61 12.86 -2.98 -10.81
N PRO A 62 12.98 -4.20 -11.37
CA PRO A 62 12.66 -5.42 -10.63
C PRO A 62 13.48 -5.49 -9.35
N GLY A 63 12.85 -5.86 -8.22
CA GLY A 63 13.53 -5.96 -6.93
C GLY A 63 12.75 -5.35 -5.77
N PRO A 64 13.41 -5.11 -4.63
CA PRO A 64 12.75 -4.70 -3.39
C PRO A 64 12.03 -3.35 -3.52
N GLN A 65 12.59 -2.39 -4.26
CA GLN A 65 11.93 -1.11 -4.57
C GLN A 65 10.54 -1.28 -5.21
N ARG A 66 10.41 -2.14 -6.23
CA ARG A 66 9.14 -2.41 -6.89
C ARG A 66 8.17 -3.14 -5.95
N HIS A 67 8.66 -4.11 -5.18
CA HIS A 67 7.84 -4.80 -4.19
C HIS A 67 7.35 -3.86 -3.08
N ALA A 68 8.17 -2.89 -2.66
CA ALA A 68 7.78 -1.89 -1.67
C ALA A 68 6.66 -0.99 -2.18
N PHE A 69 6.76 -0.55 -3.44
CA PHE A 69 5.67 0.15 -4.12
C PHE A 69 4.38 -0.68 -4.16
N GLU A 70 4.47 -1.94 -4.59
CA GLU A 70 3.30 -2.84 -4.67
C GLU A 70 2.67 -3.06 -3.30
N LEU A 71 3.49 -3.27 -2.27
CA LEU A 71 3.02 -3.43 -0.90
C LEU A 71 2.32 -2.16 -0.41
N GLY A 72 2.93 -0.97 -0.58
CA GLY A 72 2.31 0.29 -0.20
C GLY A 72 0.97 0.54 -0.88
N PHE A 73 0.90 0.27 -2.18
CA PHE A 73 -0.33 0.38 -2.97
C PHE A 73 -1.43 -0.54 -2.44
N LEU A 74 -1.14 -1.85 -2.33
CA LEU A 74 -2.12 -2.83 -1.88
C LEU A 74 -2.50 -2.65 -0.41
N SER A 75 -1.58 -2.19 0.44
CA SER A 75 -1.86 -1.87 1.84
C SER A 75 -2.87 -0.73 1.99
N ARG A 76 -2.80 0.33 1.18
CA ARG A 76 -3.79 1.42 1.23
C ARG A 76 -5.16 0.96 0.75
N ILE A 77 -5.22 0.15 -0.31
CA ILE A 77 -6.48 -0.46 -0.74
C ILE A 77 -7.04 -1.37 0.35
N HIS A 78 -6.19 -2.16 1.01
CA HIS A 78 -6.60 -2.99 2.13
C HIS A 78 -7.18 -2.16 3.29
N GLN A 79 -6.54 -1.03 3.66
CA GLN A 79 -7.07 -0.11 4.68
C GLN A 79 -8.49 0.35 4.32
N ARG A 80 -8.74 0.77 3.08
CA ARG A 80 -10.09 1.15 2.62
C ARG A 80 -11.06 -0.02 2.69
N LEU A 81 -10.70 -1.20 2.18
CA LEU A 81 -11.56 -2.39 2.17
C LEU A 81 -11.93 -2.87 3.58
N CYS A 82 -11.02 -2.73 4.54
CA CYS A 82 -11.21 -3.12 5.93
C CYS A 82 -11.82 -1.99 6.80
N SER A 83 -12.08 -0.82 6.21
CA SER A 83 -12.72 0.30 6.88
C SER A 83 -14.25 0.24 6.80
N PRO A 84 -14.96 1.11 7.55
CA PRO A 84 -16.38 1.35 7.34
C PRO A 84 -16.75 1.75 5.90
N LEU A 85 -15.82 2.36 5.15
CA LEU A 85 -16.02 2.82 3.77
C LEU A 85 -15.88 1.70 2.73
N GLY A 86 -15.30 0.54 3.09
CA GLY A 86 -15.08 -0.61 2.20
C GLY A 86 -16.32 -1.46 1.92
N GLY A 87 -17.51 -1.01 2.31
CA GLY A 87 -18.75 -1.78 2.22
C GLY A 87 -18.77 -2.98 3.19
N ASN A 88 -19.57 -4.01 2.88
CA ASN A 88 -19.74 -5.21 3.71
C ASN A 88 -18.56 -6.22 3.62
N HIS A 89 -17.40 -5.77 3.16
CA HIS A 89 -16.25 -6.64 2.97
C HIS A 89 -15.75 -7.17 4.33
N LEU A 90 -15.71 -8.49 4.50
CA LEU A 90 -15.47 -9.15 5.80
C LEU A 90 -14.00 -9.13 6.26
N ALA A 91 -13.09 -8.61 5.44
CA ALA A 91 -11.66 -8.51 5.79
C ALA A 91 -11.36 -7.56 6.97
N ARG A 92 -12.36 -6.83 7.49
CA ARG A 92 -12.24 -6.04 8.74
C ARG A 92 -11.69 -6.85 9.93
N ARG A 93 -11.81 -8.18 9.90
CA ARG A 93 -11.35 -9.09 10.97
C ARG A 93 -9.91 -9.59 10.80
N THR A 94 -9.31 -9.44 9.62
CA THR A 94 -7.90 -9.82 9.38
C THR A 94 -6.99 -8.67 9.74
N ALA A 95 -6.91 -8.32 11.03
CA ALA A 95 -5.77 -7.58 11.51
C ALA A 95 -4.55 -8.47 11.29
N LEU A 96 -3.64 -8.06 10.41
CA LEU A 96 -2.36 -8.74 10.24
C LEU A 96 -1.63 -8.66 11.58
N ARG A 97 -1.51 -9.80 12.28
CA ARG A 97 -0.56 -9.93 13.38
C ARG A 97 0.78 -10.25 12.72
N LEU A 98 1.56 -9.21 12.47
CA LEU A 98 2.97 -9.32 12.08
C LEU A 98 3.82 -9.76 13.28
#